data_AF-A0A1R4H3U5-F1
#
_entry.id   AF-A0A1R4H3U5-F1
#
_cell.length_a   1.000
_cell.length_b   1.000
_cell.length_c   1.000
_cell.angle_alpha   90.00
_cell.angle_beta   90.00
_cell.angle_gamma   90.00
#
_symmetry.space_group_name_H-M   'P 1'
#
loop_
_entity.id
_entity.type
_entity.pdbx_description
1 polymer ?
#
loop_
_entity_poly.entity_id
_entity_poly.type
_entity_poly.pdbx_seq_one_letter_code
_entity_poly.pdbx_strand_id
1 'polypeptide(L)' 'MFAKYWQAKKGDTVTVNQSHGGSGKQARAVLDGLEADVVTLTLAYDVDQLYQKRKLIPEN' A
#
# COMPACT_ATOMS: atom_id res chain seq x y z
N MET A 1 8.51 -10.95 -12.61
CA MET A 1 8.83 -9.64 -11.97
C MET A 1 7.98 -8.57 -12.63
N PHE A 2 7.10 -7.89 -11.89
CA PHE A 2 6.14 -6.93 -12.45
C PHE A 2 6.80 -5.76 -13.19
N ALA A 3 7.86 -5.17 -12.64
CA ALA A 3 8.58 -4.06 -13.27
C ALA A 3 9.08 -4.38 -14.69
N LYS A 4 9.69 -5.55 -14.89
CA LYS A 4 10.13 -6.01 -16.22
C LYS A 4 8.95 -6.20 -17.19
N TYR A 5 7.86 -6.78 -16.72
CA TYR A 5 6.64 -6.95 -17.51
C TYR A 5 6.03 -5.60 -17.91
N TRP A 6 5.98 -4.65 -16.98
CA TRP A 6 5.40 -3.35 -17.21
C TRP A 6 6.23 -2.51 -18.19
N GLN A 7 7.55 -2.51 -18.04
CA GLN A 7 8.46 -1.86 -18.99
C GLN A 7 8.28 -2.41 -20.42
N ALA A 8 8.15 -3.73 -20.58
CA ALA A 8 7.93 -4.34 -21.90
C ALA A 8 6.55 -4.00 -22.49
N LYS A 9 5.53 -3.84 -21.64
CA LYS A 9 4.15 -3.57 -22.06
C LYS A 9 3.86 -2.10 -22.34
N LYS A 10 4.43 -1.19 -21.56
CA LYS A 10 4.07 0.23 -21.53
C LYS A 10 5.24 1.17 -21.78
N GLY A 11 6.48 0.72 -21.67
CA GLY A 11 7.67 1.57 -21.79
C GLY A 11 8.01 2.34 -20.52
N ASP A 12 7.20 2.25 -19.47
CA ASP A 12 7.44 2.93 -18.20
C ASP A 12 8.34 2.11 -17.26
N THR A 13 9.27 2.79 -16.61
CA THR A 13 10.11 2.20 -15.56
C THR A 13 9.41 2.32 -14.20
N VAL A 14 9.18 1.17 -13.55
CA VAL A 14 8.54 1.08 -12.23
C VAL A 14 9.54 0.55 -11.21
N THR A 15 9.73 1.29 -10.13
CA THR A 15 10.45 0.83 -8.94
C THR A 15 9.46 0.27 -7.94
N VAL A 16 9.74 -0.91 -7.38
CA VAL A 16 8.89 -1.53 -6.36
C VAL A 16 9.67 -1.60 -5.05
N ASN A 17 9.30 -0.76 -4.09
CA ASN A 17 9.80 -0.83 -2.72
C ASN A 17 8.79 -1.61 -1.86
N GLN A 18 9.28 -2.53 -1.04
CA GLN A 18 8.42 -3.38 -0.21
C GLN A 18 8.75 -3.21 1.26
N SER A 19 7.70 -3.14 2.08
CA SER A 19 7.75 -3.20 3.54
C SER A 19 7.03 -4.46 3.99
N HIS A 20 7.59 -5.16 4.98
CA HIS A 20 7.02 -6.40 5.51
C HIS A 20 6.92 -6.33 7.04
N GLY A 21 5.79 -6.77 7.58
CA GLY A 21 5.54 -6.82 9.02
C GLY A 21 4.10 -7.25 9.30
N GLY A 22 3.72 -7.25 10.58
CA GLY A 22 2.34 -7.53 10.96
C GLY A 22 1.38 -6.47 10.38
N SER A 23 0.24 -6.90 9.83
CA SER A 23 -0.73 -6.06 9.13
C SER A 23 -1.11 -4.78 9.90
N GLY A 24 -1.53 -4.90 11.16
CA GLY A 24 -1.86 -3.74 11.99
C GLY A 24 -0.68 -2.81 12.28
N LYS A 25 0.57 -3.31 12.29
CA LYS A 25 1.77 -2.46 12.39
C LYS A 25 2.01 -1.69 11.08
N GLN A 26 1.80 -2.32 9.94
CA GLN A 26 1.94 -1.68 8.64
C GLN A 26 0.87 -0.61 8.41
N ALA A 27 -0.39 -0.90 8.74
CA ALA A 27 -1.48 0.08 8.72
C ALA A 27 -1.14 1.30 9.59
N ARG A 28 -0.65 1.08 10.82
CA ARG A 28 -0.19 2.17 11.70
C ARG A 28 0.96 2.97 11.10
N ALA A 29 1.96 2.32 10.51
CA ALA A 29 3.07 3.04 9.88
C ALA A 29 2.58 4.00 8.78
N VAL A 30 1.63 3.58 7.95
CA VAL A 30 1.02 4.45 6.92
C VAL A 30 0.24 5.59 7.56
N LEU A 31 -0.57 5.31 8.59
CA LEU A 31 -1.28 6.34 9.36
C LEU A 31 -0.32 7.37 9.99
N ASP A 32 0.86 6.92 10.41
CA ASP A 32 1.91 7.75 11.01
C ASP A 32 2.77 8.48 9.97
N GLY A 33 2.53 8.27 8.67
CA GLY A 33 3.14 9.03 7.58
C GLY A 33 4.13 8.26 6.70
N LEU A 34 4.22 6.93 6.83
CA LEU A 34 4.90 6.13 5.81
C LEU A 34 4.15 6.25 4.48
N GLU A 35 4.82 6.78 3.47
CA GLU A 35 4.26 6.93 2.12
C GLU A 35 4.13 5.54 1.47
N ALA A 36 2.91 5.21 1.05
CA ALA A 36 2.60 3.97 0.37
C ALA A 36 1.52 4.22 -0.69
N ASP A 37 1.82 3.87 -1.94
CA ASP A 37 0.85 3.94 -3.04
C ASP A 37 -0.16 2.80 -3.00
N VAL A 38 0.28 1.63 -2.52
CA VAL A 38 -0.51 0.40 -2.45
C VAL A 38 -0.27 -0.28 -1.11
N VAL A 39 -1.34 -0.75 -0.47
CA VAL A 39 -1.27 -1.56 0.74
C VAL A 39 -1.92 -2.92 0.50
N THR A 40 -1.28 -3.99 0.96
CA THR A 40 -1.83 -5.35 0.95
C THR A 40 -1.85 -5.86 2.38
N LEU A 41 -2.99 -5.68 3.04
CA LEU A 41 -3.17 -5.96 4.47
C LEU A 41 -3.98 -7.24 4.68
N THR A 42 -3.81 -7.87 5.83
CA THR A 42 -4.36 -9.21 6.10
C THR A 42 -5.85 -9.19 6.44
N LEU A 43 -6.32 -8.13 7.11
CA LEU A 43 -7.69 -8.00 7.58
C LEU A 43 -8.34 -6.74 7.00
N ALA A 44 -9.63 -6.82 6.67
CA ALA A 44 -10.41 -5.66 6.22
C ALA A 44 -10.36 -4.51 7.22
N TYR A 45 -10.43 -4.83 8.51
CA TYR A 45 -10.32 -3.86 9.60
C TYR A 45 -9.04 -2.99 9.53
N ASP A 46 -7.90 -3.56 9.12
CA ASP A 46 -6.66 -2.79 9.01
C ASP A 46 -6.70 -1.81 7.82
N VAL A 47 -7.45 -2.13 6.76
CA VAL A 47 -7.71 -1.24 5.62
C VAL A 47 -8.68 -0.14 6.02
N ASP A 48 -9.79 -0.49 6.68
CA ASP A 48 -10.83 0.46 7.11
C ASP A 48 -10.26 1.58 7.98
N GLN A 49 -9.26 1.27 8.81
CA GLN A 49 -8.59 2.25 9.65
C GLN A 49 -7.95 3.40 8.85
N LEU A 50 -7.51 3.15 7.61
CA LEU A 50 -6.91 4.18 6.75
C LEU A 50 -7.92 5.24 6.33
N TYR A 51 -9.17 4.84 6.08
CA TYR A 51 -10.28 5.77 5.86
C TYR A 51 -10.70 6.42 7.18
N GLN A 52 -11.05 5.62 8.19
CA GLN A 52 -11.66 6.10 9.43
C GLN A 52 -10.80 7.12 10.17
N LYS A 53 -9.47 6.96 10.17
CA LYS A 53 -8.56 7.81 10.94
C LYS A 53 -7.97 8.97 10.14
N ARG A 54 -7.76 8.79 8.83
CA ARG A 54 -6.97 9.74 8.02
C ARG A 54 -7.55 10.00 6.63
N LYS A 55 -8.65 9.33 6.24
CA LYS A 55 -9.29 9.45 4.91
C LYS A 55 -8.31 9.29 3.74
N LEU A 56 -7.33 8.39 3.89
CA LEU A 56 -6.27 8.17 2.89
C LEU A 56 -6.77 7.42 1.66
N ILE A 57 -7.88 6.71 1.80
CA ILE A 57 -8.57 5.95 0.76
C ILE A 57 -10.06 6.28 0.81
N PRO A 58 -10.85 6.01 -0.24
CA PRO A 58 -12.31 6.05 -0.18
C PRO A 58 -12.87 5.10 0.89
N GLU A 59 -14.12 5.33 1.30
CA GLU A 59 -14.86 4.37 2.11
C GLU A 59 -15.11 3.08 1.32
N ASN A 60 -14.96 1.94 1.99
CA ASN A 60 -15.17 0.60 1.43
C ASN A 60 -16.65 0.31 1.16
#